data_AF-A0A9P7EMQ9-F1
#
_entry.id   AF-A0A9P7EMQ9-F1
#
_cell.length_a   1.000
_cell.length_b   1.000
_cell.length_c   1.000
_cell.angle_alpha   90.00
_cell.angle_beta   90.00
_cell.angle_gamma   90.00
#
_symmetry.space_group_name_H-M   'P 1'
#
loop_
_entity.id
_entity.type
_entity.pdbx_description
1 polymer ?
#
loop_
_entity_poly.entity_id
_entity_poly.type
_entity_poly.pdbx_seq_one_letter_code
_entity_poly.pdbx_strand_id
1 'polypeptide(L)'
;MSVNDTYRASSPEHEPQLTAETTVEQIAELKESIPPSSAPVIAIDLDDVLSSTNAVVAQWHNETYGTQMTTDDFYYYFYWKNPFWGTPSTTRTKVKAFYTSGRMAQAQPVPGAREGVEALCALGYRLIIVTARGKNSHADSWAWVERWFPGCFHSMICTGQFANAGKRATDDIDASTSARKDHEVATQLSKAEVCIDIGAKLLIDDSIENALACVYHIPLDGVTKPPPVLLFGSYEWNKRLSLASDECNDMVYEVRLQREGAKFLEEDVKRGDEILEQANTRLSVRRAEDWSEVVRYVTKLKGSHL
;
A
#
# COMPACT_ATOMS: atom_id res chain seq x y z
N MET A 1 -29.85 -3.26 28.98
CA MET A 1 -29.31 -1.91 28.71
C MET A 1 -28.58 -1.97 27.39
N SER A 2 -29.00 -1.13 26.44
CA SER A 2 -28.50 -1.06 25.07
C SER A 2 -27.05 -0.59 25.06
N VAL A 3 -26.17 -1.33 24.39
CA VAL A 3 -24.78 -0.91 24.11
C VAL A 3 -24.77 -0.29 22.71
N ASN A 4 -25.33 0.92 22.64
CA ASN A 4 -25.07 1.85 21.54
C ASN A 4 -23.98 2.80 22.05
N ASP A 5 -22.71 2.43 21.88
CA ASP A 5 -21.63 3.41 21.93
C ASP A 5 -20.90 3.41 20.60
N THR A 6 -21.19 4.50 19.90
CA THR A 6 -20.70 4.94 18.61
C THR A 6 -19.18 4.87 18.51
N TYR A 7 -18.71 4.23 17.44
CA TYR A 7 -17.41 4.46 16.83
C TYR A 7 -17.29 5.96 16.51
N ARG A 8 -16.77 6.73 17.47
CA ARG A 8 -16.37 8.12 17.23
C ARG A 8 -14.93 8.01 16.75
N ALA A 9 -14.72 8.23 15.46
CA ALA A 9 -13.38 8.39 14.90
C ALA A 9 -12.62 9.38 15.81
N SER A 10 -11.63 8.88 16.52
CA SER A 10 -10.68 9.70 17.24
C SER A 10 -10.02 10.60 16.21
N SER A 11 -10.12 11.92 16.42
CA SER A 11 -9.47 12.92 15.60
C SER A 11 -7.99 12.55 15.36
N PRO A 12 -7.49 12.64 14.11
CA PRO A 12 -6.10 12.36 13.83
C PRO A 12 -5.26 13.52 14.38
N GLU A 13 -4.70 13.37 15.58
CA GLU A 13 -3.68 14.30 16.03
C GLU A 13 -2.36 14.01 15.31
N HIS A 14 -2.13 14.85 14.29
CA HIS A 14 -0.86 15.31 13.72
C HIS A 14 0.01 14.30 12.94
N GLU A 15 -0.54 13.76 11.86
CA GLU A 15 0.20 13.84 10.59
C GLU A 15 -0.08 15.21 9.95
N PRO A 16 0.92 15.94 9.42
CA PRO A 16 0.66 17.19 8.72
C PRO A 16 -0.17 16.91 7.47
N GLN A 17 -1.47 17.16 7.54
CA GLN A 17 -2.36 17.14 6.38
C GLN A 17 -1.97 18.28 5.43
N LEU A 18 -1.91 17.98 4.13
CA LEU A 18 -1.72 19.00 3.10
C LEU A 18 -2.84 20.04 3.20
N THR A 19 -2.51 21.29 2.91
CA THR A 19 -3.55 22.31 2.74
C THR A 19 -4.37 22.01 1.49
N ALA A 20 -5.63 22.42 1.47
CA ALA A 20 -6.49 22.24 0.30
C ALA A 20 -5.89 22.84 -0.98
N GLU A 21 -5.17 23.97 -0.87
CA GLU A 21 -4.49 24.61 -2.00
C GLU A 21 -3.35 23.73 -2.54
N THR A 22 -2.49 23.19 -1.67
CA THR A 22 -1.40 22.29 -2.09
C THR A 22 -1.92 20.96 -2.66
N THR A 23 -3.03 20.44 -2.12
CA THR A 23 -3.70 19.27 -2.69
C THR A 23 -4.17 19.56 -4.12
N VAL A 24 -4.83 20.69 -4.37
CA VAL A 24 -5.31 21.06 -5.73
C VAL A 24 -4.15 21.18 -6.73
N GLU A 25 -3.03 21.77 -6.33
CA GLU A 25 -1.82 21.88 -7.17
C GLU A 25 -1.27 20.50 -7.54
N GLN A 26 -1.09 19.61 -6.57
CA GLN A 26 -0.59 18.25 -6.83
C GLN A 26 -1.54 17.42 -7.70
N ILE A 27 -2.85 17.62 -7.56
CA ILE A 27 -3.86 17.01 -8.43
C ILE A 27 -3.69 17.50 -9.88
N ALA A 28 -3.44 18.79 -10.08
CA ALA A 28 -3.25 19.35 -11.42
C ALA A 28 -1.98 18.79 -12.09
N GLU A 29 -0.86 18.75 -11.36
CA GLU A 29 0.40 18.16 -11.83
C GLU A 29 0.26 16.68 -12.19
N LEU A 30 -0.48 15.92 -11.37
CA LEU A 30 -0.77 14.51 -11.63
C LEU A 30 -1.56 14.31 -12.93
N LYS A 31 -2.59 15.14 -13.15
CA LYS A 31 -3.43 15.08 -14.36
C LYS A 31 -2.69 15.46 -15.63
N GLU A 32 -1.73 16.38 -15.55
CA GLU A 32 -0.85 16.71 -16.67
C GLU A 32 0.09 15.54 -17.01
N SER A 33 0.63 14.89 -15.97
CA SER A 33 1.59 13.78 -16.12
C SER A 33 0.92 12.47 -16.55
N ILE A 34 -0.36 12.29 -16.23
CA ILE A 34 -1.15 11.09 -16.55
C ILE A 34 -2.32 11.52 -17.42
N PRO A 35 -2.10 11.68 -18.74
CA PRO A 35 -3.13 12.19 -19.62
C PRO A 35 -4.33 11.23 -19.65
N PRO A 36 -5.57 11.74 -19.81
CA PRO A 36 -6.76 10.91 -19.90
C PRO A 36 -6.64 9.84 -20.99
N SER A 37 -7.17 8.65 -20.72
CA SER A 37 -7.29 7.58 -21.72
C SER A 37 -8.72 7.09 -21.78
N SER A 38 -9.13 6.59 -22.95
CA SER A 38 -10.38 5.87 -23.12
C SER A 38 -10.34 4.47 -22.49
N ALA A 39 -9.14 3.92 -22.25
CA ALA A 39 -8.97 2.64 -21.58
C ALA A 39 -9.25 2.78 -20.07
N PRO A 40 -10.07 1.90 -19.46
CA PRO A 40 -10.31 1.91 -18.02
C PRO A 40 -9.01 1.65 -17.25
N VAL A 41 -8.82 2.38 -16.14
CA VAL A 41 -7.61 2.30 -15.33
C VAL A 41 -7.77 1.29 -14.20
N ILE A 42 -6.75 0.46 -13.97
CA ILE A 42 -6.58 -0.33 -12.74
C ILE A 42 -5.33 0.19 -12.04
N ALA A 43 -5.50 0.61 -10.78
CA ALA A 43 -4.42 0.94 -9.87
C ALA A 43 -3.92 -0.33 -9.17
N ILE A 44 -2.61 -0.52 -9.12
CA ILE A 44 -1.99 -1.74 -8.56
C ILE A 44 -0.86 -1.33 -7.62
N ASP A 45 -0.85 -1.83 -6.38
CA ASP A 45 0.31 -1.66 -5.52
C ASP A 45 1.52 -2.45 -6.02
N LEU A 46 2.71 -2.06 -5.59
CA LEU A 46 3.96 -2.70 -5.97
C LEU A 46 4.38 -3.77 -4.97
N ASP A 47 4.55 -3.39 -3.71
CA ASP A 47 5.09 -4.26 -2.67
C ASP A 47 4.05 -5.31 -2.28
N ASP A 48 4.48 -6.57 -2.28
CA ASP A 48 3.72 -7.80 -2.01
C ASP A 48 2.40 -8.00 -2.80
N VAL A 49 2.17 -7.19 -3.84
CA VAL A 49 1.18 -7.42 -4.91
C VAL A 49 1.87 -7.82 -6.22
N LEU A 50 2.90 -7.06 -6.62
CA LEU A 50 3.73 -7.35 -7.79
C LEU A 50 5.09 -7.89 -7.40
N SER A 51 5.70 -7.36 -6.34
CA SER A 51 7.07 -7.65 -5.90
C SER A 51 7.04 -8.35 -4.54
N SER A 52 7.68 -9.52 -4.40
CA SER A 52 7.71 -10.26 -3.12
C SER A 52 8.68 -9.60 -2.12
N THR A 53 8.29 -8.45 -1.59
CA THR A 53 9.14 -7.54 -0.81
C THR A 53 9.39 -8.10 0.58
N ASN A 54 8.34 -8.53 1.30
CA ASN A 54 8.49 -9.11 2.64
C ASN A 54 9.37 -10.37 2.66
N ALA A 55 9.39 -11.15 1.57
CA ALA A 55 10.30 -12.29 1.43
C ALA A 55 11.79 -11.85 1.44
N VAL A 56 12.12 -10.76 0.75
CA VAL A 56 13.49 -10.20 0.73
C VAL A 56 13.82 -9.54 2.06
N VAL A 57 12.87 -8.86 2.69
CA VAL A 57 13.03 -8.28 4.03
C VAL A 57 13.36 -9.37 5.05
N ALA A 58 12.65 -10.51 5.01
CA ALA A 58 12.93 -11.67 5.86
C ALA A 58 14.35 -12.21 5.67
N GLN A 59 14.74 -12.45 4.41
CA GLN A 59 16.09 -12.92 4.11
C GLN A 59 17.15 -11.95 4.61
N TRP A 60 16.99 -10.65 4.32
CA TRP A 60 17.92 -9.63 4.79
C TRP A 60 18.03 -9.59 6.32
N HIS A 61 16.89 -9.67 7.01
CA HIS A 61 16.87 -9.62 8.46
C HIS A 61 17.60 -10.82 9.07
N ASN A 62 17.39 -12.02 8.50
CA ASN A 62 18.08 -13.24 8.92
C ASN A 62 19.60 -13.15 8.73
N GLU A 63 20.04 -12.66 7.58
CA GLU A 63 21.47 -12.51 7.28
C GLU A 63 22.13 -11.41 8.12
N THR A 64 21.41 -10.32 8.43
CA THR A 64 21.97 -9.14 9.11
C THR A 64 21.95 -9.28 10.63
N TYR A 65 20.91 -9.89 11.18
CA TYR A 65 20.67 -9.94 12.63
C TYR A 65 20.65 -11.36 13.21
N GLY A 66 20.89 -12.39 12.39
CA GLY A 66 20.90 -13.79 12.83
C GLY A 66 19.54 -14.31 13.25
N THR A 67 18.46 -13.77 12.69
CA THR A 67 17.09 -14.22 12.97
C THR A 67 16.67 -15.40 12.11
N GLN A 68 15.44 -15.86 12.34
CA GLN A 68 14.80 -16.97 11.64
C GLN A 68 13.40 -16.59 11.12
N MET A 69 13.28 -15.36 10.63
CA MET A 69 12.04 -14.77 10.13
C MET A 69 11.65 -15.39 8.79
N THR A 70 10.36 -15.61 8.64
CA THR A 70 9.67 -16.04 7.43
C THR A 70 8.58 -15.02 7.08
N THR A 71 7.93 -15.16 5.93
CA THR A 71 6.79 -14.30 5.56
C THR A 71 5.60 -14.44 6.52
N ASP A 72 5.49 -15.56 7.22
CA ASP A 72 4.39 -15.84 8.16
C ASP A 72 4.57 -15.13 9.51
N ASP A 73 5.75 -14.55 9.76
CA ASP A 73 6.03 -13.74 10.94
C ASP A 73 5.59 -12.28 10.78
N PHE A 74 5.22 -11.84 9.57
CA PHE A 74 4.69 -10.50 9.33
C PHE A 74 3.19 -10.47 9.64
N TYR A 75 2.84 -10.40 10.94
CA TYR A 75 1.45 -10.36 11.39
C TYR A 75 0.72 -9.05 11.13
N TYR A 76 1.45 -7.94 10.98
CA TYR A 76 0.92 -6.58 10.84
C TYR A 76 1.69 -5.80 9.77
N TYR A 77 1.01 -4.84 9.16
CA TYR A 77 1.60 -3.87 8.23
C TYR A 77 2.79 -3.10 8.85
N PHE A 78 2.66 -2.67 10.11
CA PHE A 78 3.72 -1.97 10.81
C PHE A 78 4.69 -2.93 11.50
N TYR A 79 5.94 -2.93 11.03
CA TYR A 79 6.94 -3.92 11.44
C TYR A 79 7.25 -3.99 12.94
N TRP A 80 7.12 -2.92 13.72
CA TRP A 80 7.39 -2.97 15.17
C TRP A 80 6.42 -3.88 15.94
N LYS A 81 5.27 -4.20 15.35
CA LYS A 81 4.29 -5.14 15.90
C LYS A 81 4.56 -6.59 15.51
N ASN A 82 5.62 -6.84 14.73
CA ASN A 82 6.05 -8.17 14.28
C ASN A 82 7.27 -8.65 15.08
N PRO A 83 7.48 -9.97 15.23
CA PRO A 83 8.64 -10.53 15.90
C PRO A 83 9.95 -9.96 15.35
N PHE A 84 10.96 -9.84 16.22
CA PHE A 84 12.33 -9.45 15.87
C PHE A 84 12.59 -7.98 15.55
N TRP A 85 11.57 -7.14 15.34
CA TRP A 85 11.77 -5.75 14.90
C TRP A 85 12.05 -4.77 16.05
N GLY A 86 11.55 -5.07 17.26
CA GLY A 86 11.73 -4.26 18.46
C GLY A 86 10.89 -2.98 18.43
N THR A 87 11.32 -1.96 19.20
CA THR A 87 10.57 -0.69 19.34
C THR A 87 10.34 0.03 18.00
N PRO A 88 9.36 0.94 17.89
CA PRO A 88 9.19 1.78 16.70
C PRO A 88 10.48 2.50 16.27
N SER A 89 11.26 3.00 17.24
CA SER A 89 12.55 3.63 16.94
C SER A 89 13.57 2.64 16.35
N THR A 90 13.70 1.45 16.93
CA THR A 90 14.58 0.39 16.42
C THR A 90 14.15 -0.04 15.02
N THR A 91 12.84 -0.21 14.83
CA THR A 91 12.22 -0.57 13.57
C THR A 91 12.55 0.45 12.48
N ARG A 92 12.41 1.76 12.75
CA ARG A 92 12.82 2.81 11.79
C ARG A 92 14.28 2.70 11.37
N THR A 93 15.19 2.43 12.32
CA THR A 93 16.60 2.22 12.00
C THR A 93 16.80 1.01 11.09
N LYS A 94 16.13 -0.11 11.36
CA LYS A 94 16.20 -1.33 10.54
C LYS A 94 15.62 -1.11 9.15
N VAL A 95 14.44 -0.50 9.04
CA VAL A 95 13.80 -0.17 7.76
C VAL A 95 14.72 0.71 6.92
N LYS A 96 15.31 1.77 7.51
CA LYS A 96 16.28 2.61 6.83
C LYS A 96 17.47 1.80 6.33
N ALA A 97 18.05 0.95 7.18
CA ALA A 97 19.19 0.10 6.82
C ALA A 97 18.85 -0.84 5.65
N PHE A 98 17.67 -1.46 5.66
CA PHE A 98 17.18 -2.32 4.59
C PHE A 98 17.09 -1.58 3.26
N TYR A 99 16.40 -0.44 3.20
CA TYR A 99 16.27 0.32 1.95
C TYR A 99 17.61 0.86 1.44
N THR A 100 18.56 1.18 2.34
CA THR A 100 19.93 1.57 1.93
C THR A 100 20.81 0.41 1.47
N SER A 101 20.41 -0.84 1.71
CA SER A 101 21.21 -2.02 1.36
C SER A 101 21.17 -2.39 -0.13
N GLY A 102 20.24 -1.80 -0.90
CA GLY A 102 20.03 -2.14 -2.31
C GLY A 102 19.37 -3.50 -2.56
N ARG A 103 18.99 -4.25 -1.51
CA ARG A 103 18.43 -5.60 -1.64
C ARG A 103 17.06 -5.66 -2.32
N MET A 104 16.33 -4.54 -2.37
CA MET A 104 15.04 -4.46 -3.07
C MET A 104 15.11 -4.94 -4.53
N ALA A 105 16.25 -4.74 -5.21
CA ALA A 105 16.44 -5.22 -6.58
C ALA A 105 16.43 -6.76 -6.73
N GLN A 106 16.56 -7.50 -5.64
CA GLN A 106 16.57 -8.96 -5.60
C GLN A 106 15.16 -9.57 -5.52
N ALA A 107 14.15 -8.75 -5.20
CA ALA A 107 12.77 -9.20 -5.09
C ALA A 107 12.31 -9.87 -6.38
N GLN A 108 11.70 -11.04 -6.25
CA GLN A 108 11.07 -11.74 -7.36
C GLN A 108 9.62 -11.28 -7.50
N PRO A 109 9.03 -11.35 -8.70
CA PRO A 109 7.60 -11.13 -8.84
C PRO A 109 6.80 -12.07 -7.93
N VAL A 110 5.70 -11.58 -7.39
CA VAL A 110 4.71 -12.43 -6.71
C VAL A 110 4.26 -13.54 -7.67
N PRO A 111 4.10 -14.81 -7.22
CA PRO A 111 3.63 -15.88 -8.08
C PRO A 111 2.34 -15.52 -8.85
N GLY A 112 2.34 -15.77 -10.15
CA GLY A 112 1.22 -15.44 -11.04
C GLY A 112 1.09 -13.96 -11.43
N ALA A 113 1.92 -13.05 -10.90
CA ALA A 113 1.81 -11.63 -11.19
C ALA A 113 2.05 -11.30 -12.65
N ARG A 114 3.00 -11.98 -13.31
CA ARG A 114 3.32 -11.72 -14.72
C ARG A 114 2.14 -12.08 -15.61
N GLU A 115 1.63 -13.30 -15.46
CA GLU A 115 0.47 -13.81 -16.19
C GLU A 115 -0.78 -12.98 -15.89
N GLY A 116 -0.97 -12.58 -14.63
CA GLY A 116 -2.08 -11.74 -14.20
C GLY A 116 -2.06 -10.36 -14.86
N VAL A 117 -0.93 -9.66 -14.79
CA VAL A 117 -0.72 -8.35 -15.41
C VAL A 117 -0.91 -8.42 -16.92
N GLU A 118 -0.32 -9.41 -17.60
CA GLU A 118 -0.48 -9.63 -19.04
C GLU A 118 -1.95 -9.86 -19.41
N ALA A 119 -2.70 -10.62 -18.60
CA ALA A 119 -4.12 -10.83 -18.81
C ALA A 119 -4.94 -9.54 -18.64
N LEU A 120 -4.63 -8.70 -17.66
CA LEU A 120 -5.28 -7.40 -17.48
C LEU A 120 -5.01 -6.46 -18.67
N CYS A 121 -3.77 -6.44 -19.19
CA CYS A 121 -3.41 -5.73 -20.42
C CYS A 121 -4.20 -6.25 -21.63
N ALA A 122 -4.30 -7.58 -21.81
CA ALA A 122 -5.06 -8.20 -22.88
C ALA A 122 -6.57 -7.90 -22.79
N LEU A 123 -7.09 -7.68 -21.58
CA LEU A 123 -8.44 -7.19 -21.34
C LEU A 123 -8.60 -5.69 -21.65
N GLY A 124 -7.55 -4.99 -22.09
CA GLY A 124 -7.60 -3.60 -22.53
C GLY A 124 -7.61 -2.58 -21.40
N TYR A 125 -7.17 -2.96 -20.20
CA TYR A 125 -7.01 -2.03 -19.09
C TYR A 125 -5.67 -1.28 -19.21
N ARG A 126 -5.69 -0.01 -18.82
CA ARG A 126 -4.47 0.76 -18.57
C ARG A 126 -4.04 0.53 -17.12
N LEU A 127 -2.84 0.00 -16.94
CA LEU A 127 -2.31 -0.31 -15.60
C LEU A 127 -1.40 0.81 -15.11
N ILE A 128 -1.62 1.24 -13.86
CA ILE A 128 -0.83 2.27 -13.20
C ILE A 128 -0.43 1.75 -11.82
N ILE A 129 0.85 1.83 -11.50
CA ILE A 129 1.34 1.46 -10.17
C ILE A 129 1.07 2.62 -9.20
N VAL A 130 0.48 2.32 -8.04
CA VAL A 130 0.24 3.30 -6.97
C VAL A 130 0.83 2.74 -5.67
N THR A 131 2.00 3.25 -5.27
CA THR A 131 2.82 2.66 -4.21
C THR A 131 3.21 3.68 -3.14
N ALA A 132 3.47 3.20 -1.92
CA ALA A 132 3.97 4.00 -0.81
C ALA A 132 5.50 4.22 -0.85
N ARG A 133 6.22 3.63 -1.83
CA ARG A 133 7.67 3.80 -1.97
C ARG A 133 8.02 5.29 -2.13
N GLY A 134 9.11 5.71 -1.48
CA GLY A 134 9.61 7.08 -1.56
C GLY A 134 10.27 7.40 -2.90
N LYS A 135 10.28 8.68 -3.28
CA LYS A 135 10.83 9.19 -4.54
C LYS A 135 12.27 8.72 -4.83
N ASN A 136 13.11 8.66 -3.81
CA ASN A 136 14.52 8.27 -3.96
C ASN A 136 14.71 6.82 -4.44
N SER A 137 13.67 6.00 -4.40
CA SER A 137 13.69 4.61 -4.89
C SER A 137 13.01 4.43 -6.25
N HIS A 138 12.50 5.51 -6.87
CA HIS A 138 11.67 5.45 -8.06
C HIS A 138 12.41 4.85 -9.27
N ALA A 139 13.61 5.37 -9.60
CA ALA A 139 14.37 4.91 -10.77
C ALA A 139 14.69 3.40 -10.71
N ASP A 140 15.13 2.92 -9.55
CA ASP A 140 15.43 1.49 -9.34
C ASP A 140 14.15 0.64 -9.36
N SER A 141 13.06 1.16 -8.78
CA SER A 141 11.75 0.49 -8.79
C SER A 141 11.19 0.38 -10.20
N TRP A 142 11.32 1.43 -11.01
CA TRP A 142 10.84 1.42 -12.39
C TRP A 142 11.68 0.49 -13.26
N ALA A 143 13.00 0.48 -13.09
CA ALA A 143 13.87 -0.48 -13.77
C ALA A 143 13.52 -1.93 -13.40
N TRP A 144 13.14 -2.18 -12.14
CA TRP A 144 12.63 -3.47 -11.72
C TRP A 144 11.29 -3.82 -12.39
N VAL A 145 10.35 -2.86 -12.46
CA VAL A 145 9.06 -3.04 -13.14
C VAL A 145 9.25 -3.38 -14.62
N GLU A 146 10.05 -2.61 -15.35
CA GLU A 146 10.31 -2.85 -16.78
C GLU A 146 11.03 -4.17 -17.05
N ARG A 147 11.85 -4.63 -16.09
CA ARG A 147 12.50 -5.94 -16.19
C ARG A 147 11.50 -7.10 -16.14
N TRP A 148 10.47 -6.99 -15.29
CA TRP A 148 9.55 -8.10 -15.02
C TRP A 148 8.20 -8.00 -15.75
N PHE A 149 7.78 -6.78 -16.10
CA PHE A 149 6.49 -6.46 -16.72
C PHE A 149 6.70 -5.50 -17.92
N PRO A 150 7.57 -5.84 -18.88
CA PRO A 150 7.99 -4.92 -19.94
C PRO A 150 6.78 -4.38 -20.72
N GLY A 151 6.63 -3.05 -20.73
CA GLY A 151 5.56 -2.36 -21.47
C GLY A 151 4.14 -2.60 -20.97
N CYS A 152 3.95 -3.19 -19.78
CA CYS A 152 2.61 -3.44 -19.22
C CYS A 152 2.06 -2.25 -18.42
N PHE A 153 2.93 -1.48 -17.78
CA PHE A 153 2.55 -0.35 -16.93
C PHE A 153 2.74 0.97 -17.65
N HIS A 154 1.76 1.87 -17.54
CA HIS A 154 1.87 3.21 -18.12
C HIS A 154 2.76 4.12 -17.26
N SER A 155 2.59 4.09 -15.94
CA SER A 155 3.28 4.96 -14.99
C SER A 155 3.36 4.31 -13.62
N MET A 156 4.25 4.86 -12.79
CA MET A 156 4.31 4.58 -11.36
C MET A 156 4.14 5.88 -10.58
N ILE A 157 3.25 5.86 -9.60
CA ILE A 157 2.94 6.98 -8.73
C ILE A 157 3.37 6.62 -7.31
N CYS A 158 4.34 7.37 -6.81
CA CYS A 158 4.84 7.26 -5.44
C CYS A 158 4.05 8.20 -4.52
N THR A 159 3.19 7.62 -3.68
CA THR A 159 2.45 8.31 -2.63
C THR A 159 3.37 8.52 -1.43
N GLY A 160 3.50 9.76 -0.97
CA GLY A 160 4.41 10.17 0.11
C GLY A 160 4.06 9.63 1.49
N GLN A 161 3.37 8.49 1.60
CA GLN A 161 2.85 7.88 2.83
C GLN A 161 3.93 7.70 3.91
N PHE A 162 5.21 7.62 3.54
CA PHE A 162 6.34 7.56 4.48
C PHE A 162 7.31 8.75 4.41
N ALA A 163 7.03 9.78 3.60
CA ALA A 163 7.91 10.93 3.41
C ALA A 163 8.03 11.83 4.66
N ASN A 164 7.14 11.67 5.65
CA ASN A 164 7.12 12.47 6.86
C ASN A 164 7.75 11.79 8.09
N ALA A 165 8.18 10.52 8.00
CA ALA A 165 8.80 9.79 9.12
C ALA A 165 10.24 10.26 9.49
N GLY A 166 10.70 11.39 8.94
CA GLY A 166 12.08 11.86 9.10
C GLY A 166 12.36 13.33 8.79
N LYS A 167 11.36 14.22 8.72
CA LYS A 167 11.64 15.66 8.50
C LYS A 167 12.24 16.30 9.76
N ARG A 168 13.57 16.37 9.82
CA ARG A 168 14.22 17.58 10.34
C ARG A 168 14.10 18.63 9.23
N ALA A 169 13.64 19.83 9.61
CA ALA A 169 13.72 21.00 8.76
C ALA A 169 15.20 21.25 8.44
N THR A 170 15.59 21.01 7.19
CA THR A 170 16.84 21.34 6.47
C THR A 170 17.25 20.11 5.67
N ASP A 171 16.66 19.91 4.50
CA ASP A 171 17.38 19.31 3.38
C ASP A 171 16.89 20.04 2.14
N ASP A 172 17.85 20.71 1.50
CA ASP A 172 17.66 21.59 0.37
C ASP A 172 16.98 20.90 -0.80
N ILE A 173 16.24 21.70 -1.57
CA ILE A 173 15.72 21.35 -2.89
C ILE A 173 16.94 21.07 -3.78
N ASP A 174 17.35 19.81 -3.89
CA ASP A 174 18.25 19.40 -4.96
C ASP A 174 17.42 19.22 -6.24
N ALA A 175 17.21 20.36 -6.91
CA ALA A 175 16.73 20.44 -8.28
C ALA A 175 17.84 19.99 -9.24
N SER A 176 18.24 18.72 -9.19
CA SER A 176 19.21 18.17 -10.13
C SER A 176 19.12 16.65 -10.17
N THR A 177 18.25 16.16 -11.07
CA THR A 177 18.54 15.06 -12.00
C THR A 177 17.37 14.94 -12.97
N SER A 178 17.41 15.79 -13.98
CA SER A 178 16.67 15.60 -15.22
C SER A 178 17.20 14.35 -15.93
N ALA A 179 16.63 13.18 -15.61
CA ALA A 179 16.85 11.96 -16.38
C ALA A 179 15.60 11.07 -16.33
N ARG A 180 14.84 11.09 -17.44
CA ARG A 180 13.62 10.31 -17.78
C ARG A 180 12.34 10.69 -17.02
N LYS A 181 11.66 11.73 -17.51
CA LYS A 181 10.43 12.31 -16.95
C LYS A 181 9.12 11.62 -17.35
N ASP A 182 9.15 10.60 -18.21
CA ASP A 182 7.93 10.22 -18.95
C ASP A 182 6.97 9.30 -18.17
N HIS A 183 7.42 8.65 -17.07
CA HIS A 183 6.63 7.66 -16.33
C HIS A 183 6.61 7.85 -14.81
N GLU A 184 7.23 8.92 -14.29
CA GLU A 184 7.43 9.20 -12.86
C GLU A 184 6.47 10.28 -12.35
N VAL A 185 5.70 9.97 -11.30
CA VAL A 185 4.99 10.99 -10.52
C VAL A 185 5.18 10.74 -9.03
N ALA A 186 5.79 11.69 -8.32
CA ALA A 186 5.85 11.69 -6.85
C ALA A 186 4.85 12.70 -6.30
N THR A 187 4.03 12.29 -5.34
CA THR A 187 2.97 13.13 -4.77
C THR A 187 2.87 12.93 -3.26
N GLN A 188 2.30 13.89 -2.54
CA GLN A 188 1.95 13.71 -1.12
C GLN A 188 0.48 13.29 -0.94
N LEU A 189 -0.26 13.13 -2.05
CA LEU A 189 -1.60 12.56 -2.06
C LEU A 189 -1.60 11.11 -1.53
N SER A 190 -2.66 10.76 -0.82
CA SER A 190 -2.97 9.39 -0.44
C SER A 190 -3.26 8.51 -1.66
N LYS A 191 -3.14 7.18 -1.51
CA LYS A 191 -3.54 6.24 -2.57
C LYS A 191 -4.99 6.46 -3.04
N ALA A 192 -5.88 6.82 -2.11
CA ALA A 192 -7.29 7.09 -2.40
C ALA A 192 -7.47 8.26 -3.36
N GLU A 193 -6.84 9.40 -3.04
CA GLU A 193 -6.87 10.61 -3.87
C GLU A 193 -6.27 10.33 -5.25
N VAL A 194 -5.09 9.70 -5.29
CA VAL A 194 -4.47 9.28 -6.55
C VAL A 194 -5.41 8.40 -7.39
N CYS A 195 -6.03 7.39 -6.78
CA CYS A 195 -6.95 6.49 -7.48
C CYS A 195 -8.17 7.23 -8.05
N ILE A 196 -8.72 8.19 -7.30
CA ILE A 196 -9.83 9.02 -7.76
C ILE A 196 -9.40 9.88 -8.95
N ASP A 197 -8.25 10.55 -8.84
CA ASP A 197 -7.79 11.50 -9.85
C ASP A 197 -7.41 10.85 -11.18
N ILE A 198 -6.81 9.66 -11.14
CA ILE A 198 -6.52 8.89 -12.35
C ILE A 198 -7.76 8.16 -12.90
N GLY A 199 -8.92 8.30 -12.24
CA GLY A 199 -10.17 7.66 -12.63
C GLY A 199 -10.13 6.14 -12.54
N ALA A 200 -9.36 5.58 -11.60
CA ALA A 200 -9.22 4.15 -11.40
C ALA A 200 -10.60 3.49 -11.19
N LYS A 201 -10.79 2.31 -11.80
CA LYS A 201 -11.99 1.49 -11.65
C LYS A 201 -11.82 0.42 -10.57
N LEU A 202 -10.59 0.17 -10.18
CA LEU A 202 -10.19 -0.84 -9.20
C LEU A 202 -8.83 -0.45 -8.62
N LEU A 203 -8.66 -0.62 -7.31
CA LEU A 203 -7.36 -0.70 -6.66
C LEU A 203 -7.07 -2.16 -6.26
N ILE A 204 -5.86 -2.64 -6.51
CA ILE A 204 -5.35 -3.93 -6.02
C ILE A 204 -4.23 -3.62 -5.03
N ASP A 205 -4.42 -3.98 -3.76
CA ASP A 205 -3.52 -3.63 -2.66
C ASP A 205 -3.52 -4.77 -1.64
N ASP A 206 -2.39 -5.10 -1.03
CA ASP A 206 -2.28 -6.17 -0.04
C ASP A 206 -2.52 -5.68 1.39
N SER A 207 -2.53 -4.36 1.64
CA SER A 207 -2.74 -3.79 2.97
C SER A 207 -4.22 -3.54 3.26
N ILE A 208 -4.69 -4.08 4.40
CA ILE A 208 -6.02 -3.82 4.93
C ILE A 208 -6.20 -2.34 5.29
N GLU A 209 -5.15 -1.69 5.79
CA GLU A 209 -5.09 -0.26 6.10
C GLU A 209 -5.33 0.58 4.84
N ASN A 210 -4.58 0.31 3.77
CA ASN A 210 -4.70 1.02 2.50
C ASN A 210 -6.07 0.77 1.86
N ALA A 211 -6.56 -0.47 1.90
CA ALA A 211 -7.86 -0.82 1.37
C ALA A 211 -8.98 -0.03 2.09
N LEU A 212 -8.98 -0.03 3.42
CA LEU A 212 -9.94 0.72 4.23
C LEU A 212 -9.80 2.23 4.05
N ALA A 213 -8.57 2.75 4.05
CA ALA A 213 -8.30 4.17 3.81
C ALA A 213 -8.82 4.62 2.44
N CYS A 214 -8.68 3.78 1.41
CA CYS A 214 -9.22 4.03 0.08
C CYS A 214 -10.75 4.09 0.10
N VAL A 215 -11.42 3.05 0.59
CA VAL A 215 -12.88 3.00 0.48
C VAL A 215 -13.60 3.98 1.41
N TYR A 216 -13.00 4.33 2.56
CA TYR A 216 -13.56 5.33 3.47
C TYR A 216 -13.20 6.76 3.12
N HIS A 217 -12.36 6.98 2.10
CA HIS A 217 -11.99 8.33 1.69
C HIS A 217 -13.23 9.10 1.21
N ILE A 218 -13.40 10.32 1.72
CA ILE A 218 -14.48 11.23 1.34
C ILE A 218 -13.84 12.35 0.50
N PRO A 219 -14.05 12.38 -0.82
CA PRO A 219 -13.45 13.40 -1.68
C PRO A 219 -13.99 14.79 -1.37
N LEU A 220 -13.22 15.82 -1.70
CA LEU A 220 -13.59 17.23 -1.48
C LEU A 220 -14.90 17.63 -2.18
N ASP A 221 -15.19 17.01 -3.33
CA ASP A 221 -16.43 17.28 -4.07
C ASP A 221 -17.67 16.63 -3.41
N GLY A 222 -17.48 15.72 -2.44
CA GLY A 222 -18.53 14.99 -1.74
C GLY A 222 -19.39 14.06 -2.61
N VAL A 223 -19.07 13.90 -3.90
CA VAL A 223 -19.88 13.19 -4.89
C VAL A 223 -19.10 12.02 -5.50
N THR A 224 -17.84 12.24 -5.83
CA THR A 224 -17.00 11.19 -6.40
C THR A 224 -16.80 10.09 -5.36
N LYS A 225 -16.81 8.84 -5.81
CA LYS A 225 -16.57 7.69 -4.94
C LYS A 225 -15.19 7.11 -5.24
N PRO A 226 -14.43 6.71 -4.21
CA PRO A 226 -13.22 5.92 -4.42
C PRO A 226 -13.57 4.59 -5.13
N PRO A 227 -12.62 4.00 -5.87
CA PRO A 227 -12.85 2.72 -6.50
C PRO A 227 -13.04 1.59 -5.48
N PRO A 228 -13.68 0.48 -5.87
CA PRO A 228 -13.56 -0.77 -5.12
C PRO A 228 -12.09 -1.20 -4.97
N VAL A 229 -11.83 -2.02 -3.95
CA VAL A 229 -10.49 -2.57 -3.68
C VAL A 229 -10.53 -4.09 -3.73
N LEU A 230 -9.57 -4.71 -4.42
CA LEU A 230 -9.20 -6.10 -4.18
C LEU A 230 -8.08 -6.14 -3.15
N LEU A 231 -8.39 -6.63 -1.95
CA LEU A 231 -7.41 -6.91 -0.91
C LEU A 231 -6.66 -8.19 -1.29
N PHE A 232 -5.44 -8.03 -1.79
CA PHE A 232 -4.65 -9.07 -2.43
C PHE A 232 -3.90 -9.93 -1.41
N GLY A 233 -3.85 -11.24 -1.70
CA GLY A 233 -3.10 -12.23 -0.95
C GLY A 233 -3.84 -12.81 0.26
N SER A 234 -3.39 -14.00 0.68
CA SER A 234 -3.79 -14.65 1.94
C SER A 234 -2.77 -14.39 3.06
N TYR A 235 -2.15 -13.19 3.05
CA TYR A 235 -1.03 -12.84 3.92
C TYR A 235 -1.41 -12.64 5.38
N GLU A 236 -0.47 -12.83 6.31
CA GLU A 236 -0.72 -12.61 7.73
C GLU A 236 -0.99 -11.12 8.07
N TRP A 237 -0.27 -10.20 7.44
CA TRP A 237 -0.39 -8.75 7.70
C TRP A 237 -1.70 -8.15 7.21
N ASN A 238 -2.42 -8.82 6.31
CA ASN A 238 -3.70 -8.34 5.79
C ASN A 238 -4.91 -8.91 6.54
N LYS A 239 -4.65 -9.70 7.61
CA LYS A 239 -5.69 -10.21 8.52
C LYS A 239 -5.91 -9.31 9.72
N ARG A 240 -4.92 -8.48 10.08
CA ARG A 240 -4.93 -7.68 11.31
C ARG A 240 -4.69 -6.22 11.00
N LEU A 241 -5.67 -5.39 11.37
CA LEU A 241 -5.54 -3.94 11.18
C LEU A 241 -4.46 -3.36 12.11
N SER A 242 -3.64 -2.48 11.54
CA SER A 242 -2.54 -1.83 12.22
C SER A 242 -2.57 -0.33 11.96
N LEU A 243 -2.87 0.46 12.98
CA LEU A 243 -3.09 1.89 12.83
C LEU A 243 -1.84 2.69 13.21
N ALA A 244 -1.70 3.91 12.67
CA ALA A 244 -0.60 4.81 13.04
C ALA A 244 -0.64 5.16 14.55
N SER A 245 -1.83 5.18 15.15
CA SER A 245 -2.02 5.32 16.61
C SER A 245 -1.35 4.21 17.43
N ASP A 246 -0.98 3.10 16.80
CA ASP A 246 -0.28 1.98 17.43
C ASP A 246 1.24 2.19 17.49
N GLU A 247 1.77 3.35 17.08
CA GLU A 247 3.20 3.67 17.17
C GLU A 247 3.62 3.97 18.62
N CYS A 248 3.58 2.95 19.47
CA CYS A 248 4.04 3.03 20.86
C CYS A 248 4.69 1.72 21.32
N ASN A 249 5.48 1.80 22.39
CA ASN A 249 6.20 0.63 22.93
C ASN A 249 5.25 -0.48 23.43
N ASP A 250 4.04 -0.11 23.85
CA ASP A 250 3.01 -1.05 24.33
C ASP A 250 2.45 -1.96 23.23
N MET A 251 2.69 -1.60 21.96
CA MET A 251 2.26 -2.38 20.80
C MET A 251 3.37 -3.23 20.19
N VAL A 252 4.60 -3.15 20.72
CA VAL A 252 5.72 -4.00 20.29
C VAL A 252 5.37 -5.47 20.50
N TYR A 253 5.69 -6.32 19.52
CA TYR A 253 5.32 -7.75 19.54
C TYR A 253 5.69 -8.43 20.85
N GLU A 254 6.96 -8.33 21.28
CA GLU A 254 7.44 -9.00 22.49
C GLU A 254 6.78 -8.46 23.76
N VAL A 255 6.43 -7.17 23.78
CA VAL A 255 5.73 -6.53 24.90
C VAL A 255 4.30 -7.04 25.01
N ARG A 256 3.56 -7.08 23.88
CA ARG A 256 2.21 -7.65 23.84
C ARG A 256 2.21 -9.14 24.18
N LEU A 257 3.16 -9.90 23.63
CA LEU A 257 3.30 -11.33 23.91
C LEU A 257 3.52 -11.58 25.41
N GLN A 258 4.35 -10.78 26.08
CA GLN A 258 4.56 -10.90 27.52
C GLN A 258 3.33 -10.51 28.34
N ARG A 259 2.59 -9.49 27.90
CA ARG A 259 1.42 -8.94 28.62
C ARG A 259 0.15 -9.79 28.44
N GLU A 260 -0.11 -10.25 27.22
CA GLU A 260 -1.39 -10.83 26.77
C GLU A 260 -1.26 -12.32 26.38
N GLY A 261 -0.03 -12.85 26.30
CA GLY A 261 0.24 -14.12 25.62
C GLY A 261 0.01 -14.00 24.11
N ALA A 262 -0.04 -15.12 23.38
CA ALA A 262 -0.26 -15.09 21.92
C ALA A 262 -1.74 -14.86 21.52
N LYS A 263 -2.66 -14.74 22.48
CA LYS A 263 -4.11 -14.65 22.21
C LYS A 263 -4.50 -13.43 21.40
N PHE A 264 -3.77 -12.32 21.57
CA PHE A 264 -4.05 -11.09 20.85
C PHE A 264 -3.97 -11.26 19.33
N LEU A 265 -3.14 -12.20 18.84
CA LEU A 265 -3.02 -12.46 17.40
C LEU A 265 -4.33 -12.97 16.81
N GLU A 266 -5.08 -13.81 17.53
CA GLU A 266 -6.38 -14.33 17.08
C GLU A 266 -7.50 -13.30 17.28
N GLU A 267 -7.44 -12.54 18.38
CA GLU A 267 -8.41 -11.48 18.66
C GLU A 267 -8.32 -10.34 17.64
N ASP A 268 -7.11 -9.95 17.24
CA ASP A 268 -6.90 -8.91 16.24
C ASP A 268 -7.33 -9.36 14.83
N VAL A 269 -7.27 -10.67 14.51
CA VAL A 269 -7.86 -11.22 13.26
C VAL A 269 -9.37 -11.05 13.27
N LYS A 270 -10.05 -11.47 14.35
CA LYS A 270 -11.50 -11.31 14.48
C LYS A 270 -11.93 -9.85 14.33
N ARG A 271 -11.18 -8.94 14.96
CA ARG A 271 -11.41 -7.50 14.85
C ARG A 271 -11.22 -7.00 13.42
N GLY A 272 -10.17 -7.44 12.73
CA GLY A 272 -9.91 -7.11 11.33
C GLY A 272 -11.05 -7.56 10.42
N ASP A 273 -11.55 -8.79 10.60
CA ASP A 273 -12.66 -9.34 9.84
C ASP A 273 -13.98 -8.58 10.11
N GLU A 274 -14.28 -8.25 11.37
CA GLU A 274 -15.45 -7.44 11.75
C GLU A 274 -15.41 -6.05 11.08
N ILE A 275 -14.25 -5.40 11.05
CA ILE A 275 -14.07 -4.09 10.41
C ILE A 275 -14.24 -4.20 8.89
N LEU A 276 -13.69 -5.24 8.27
CA LEU A 276 -13.86 -5.49 6.83
C LEU A 276 -15.32 -5.80 6.48
N GLU A 277 -16.02 -6.59 7.30
CA GLU A 277 -17.44 -6.87 7.11
C GLU A 277 -18.27 -5.59 7.20
N GLN A 278 -18.00 -4.75 8.21
CA GLN A 278 -18.63 -3.44 8.34
C GLN A 278 -18.36 -2.55 7.13
N ALA A 279 -17.12 -2.49 6.65
CA ALA A 279 -16.78 -1.77 5.43
C ALA A 279 -17.60 -2.30 4.23
N ASN A 280 -17.69 -3.62 4.09
CA ASN A 280 -18.41 -4.28 2.99
C ASN A 280 -19.92 -4.11 3.00
N THR A 281 -20.52 -3.76 4.14
CA THR A 281 -21.95 -3.39 4.16
C THR A 281 -22.24 -2.09 3.42
N ARG A 282 -21.22 -1.25 3.18
CA ARG A 282 -21.34 0.09 2.58
C ARG A 282 -20.43 0.31 1.37
N LEU A 283 -19.37 -0.49 1.24
CA LEU A 283 -18.23 -0.29 0.34
C LEU A 283 -17.77 -1.64 -0.26
N SER A 284 -16.80 -1.59 -1.17
CA SER A 284 -16.47 -2.72 -2.06
C SER A 284 -15.04 -3.23 -1.84
N VAL A 285 -14.71 -3.76 -0.66
CA VAL A 285 -13.41 -4.42 -0.40
C VAL A 285 -13.57 -5.93 -0.51
N ARG A 286 -13.01 -6.54 -1.55
CA ARG A 286 -13.09 -8.00 -1.75
C ARG A 286 -11.70 -8.61 -1.62
N ARG A 287 -11.58 -9.72 -0.89
CA ARG A 287 -10.32 -10.48 -0.88
C ARG A 287 -10.11 -11.17 -2.24
N ALA A 288 -8.87 -11.24 -2.67
CA ALA A 288 -8.40 -12.06 -3.79
C ALA A 288 -7.14 -12.77 -3.35
N GLU A 289 -7.17 -14.10 -3.26
CA GLU A 289 -6.06 -14.89 -2.73
C GLU A 289 -4.80 -14.79 -3.60
N ASP A 290 -4.98 -14.72 -4.91
CA ASP A 290 -3.90 -14.68 -5.88
C ASP A 290 -4.30 -13.94 -7.18
N TRP A 291 -3.36 -13.89 -8.13
CA TRP A 291 -3.57 -13.26 -9.43
C TRP A 291 -4.61 -13.97 -10.30
N SER A 292 -4.86 -15.27 -10.11
CA SER A 292 -5.91 -15.97 -10.83
C SER A 292 -7.30 -15.47 -10.40
N GLU A 293 -7.48 -15.19 -9.11
CA GLU A 293 -8.70 -14.60 -8.57
C GLU A 293 -8.91 -13.16 -9.03
N VAL A 294 -7.83 -12.37 -9.06
CA VAL A 294 -7.83 -11.01 -9.62
C VAL A 294 -8.34 -11.01 -11.06
N VAL A 295 -7.74 -11.83 -11.94
CA VAL A 295 -8.11 -11.90 -13.36
C VAL A 295 -9.56 -12.37 -13.51
N ARG A 296 -9.98 -13.37 -12.72
CA ARG A 296 -11.36 -13.86 -12.72
C ARG A 296 -12.36 -12.77 -12.32
N TYR A 297 -12.03 -11.96 -11.33
CA TYR A 297 -12.86 -10.84 -10.90
C TYR A 297 -12.98 -9.78 -12.00
N VAL A 298 -11.85 -9.32 -12.55
CA VAL A 298 -11.83 -8.28 -13.58
C VAL A 298 -12.51 -8.71 -14.87
N THR A 299 -12.38 -9.99 -15.25
CA THR A 299 -13.08 -10.56 -16.42
C THR A 299 -14.60 -10.48 -16.26
N LYS A 300 -15.12 -10.78 -15.06
CA LYS A 300 -16.56 -10.68 -14.76
C LYS A 300 -17.07 -9.23 -14.80
N LEU A 301 -16.28 -8.27 -14.31
CA LEU A 301 -16.64 -6.85 -14.38
C LEU A 301 -16.79 -6.39 -15.84
N LYS A 302 -15.88 -6.79 -16.72
CA LYS A 302 -15.95 -6.43 -18.15
C LYS A 302 -17.19 -7.02 -18.83
N GLY A 303 -17.56 -8.26 -18.48
CA GLY A 303 -18.77 -8.91 -18.99
C GLY A 303 -20.09 -8.34 -18.46
N SER A 304 -20.07 -7.55 -17.39
CA SER A 304 -21.27 -6.94 -16.78
C SER A 304 -21.63 -5.56 -17.38
N HIS A 305 -20.79 -5.06 -18.29
CA HIS A 305 -20.96 -3.78 -18.99
C HIS A 305 -21.20 -3.94 -20.51
N LEU A 306 -21.47 -5.17 -20.96
CA LEU A 306 -21.98 -5.51 -22.30
C LEU A 306 -23.46 -5.86 -22.22
#